data_AF-A0A3M0EW82-F1
#
_entry.id   AF-A0A3M0EW82-F1
#
_cell.length_a   1.000
_cell.length_b   1.000
_cell.length_c   1.000
_cell.angle_alpha   90.00
_cell.angle_beta   90.00
_cell.angle_gamma   90.00
#
_symmetry.space_group_name_H-M   'P 1'
#
loop_
_entity.id
_entity.type
_entity.pdbx_description
1 polymer ?
#
loop_
_entity_poly.entity_id
_entity_poly.type
_entity_poly.pdbx_seq_one_letter_code
_entity_poly.pdbx_strand_id
1 'polypeptide(L)'
;MEAEWIDRARQLRAEAWEAVQATSAFVAFKKFDDLVVDMGGTTALGEVDVAATWKATTQRAMEAVARRLSETKKLSQAEAAEVALMQRREPTPIGLLLEAAIERGAEIRGTDPLANFRSALSKDDRFYVLRRNNMHFWWLKGEQVPPAWHNASDEYPKDVIEDRPNGGEAEAT
;
A
#
# COMPACT_ATOMS: atom_id res chain seq x y z
N MET A 1 -9.46 -10.23 24.12
CA MET A 1 -10.05 -10.13 22.77
C MET A 1 -9.18 -10.78 21.69
N GLU A 2 -8.03 -10.25 21.26
CA GLU A 2 -7.28 -10.86 20.14
C GLU A 2 -6.78 -12.30 20.41
N ALA A 3 -6.31 -12.58 21.63
CA ALA A 3 -5.89 -13.93 22.03
C ALA A 3 -7.04 -14.96 22.02
N GLU A 4 -8.25 -14.56 22.36
CA GLU A 4 -9.42 -15.46 22.44
C GLU A 4 -9.88 -15.92 21.05
N TRP A 5 -9.76 -15.06 20.03
CA TRP A 5 -10.09 -15.43 18.65
C TRP A 5 -9.09 -16.42 18.05
N ILE A 6 -7.80 -16.28 18.39
CA ILE A 6 -6.75 -17.21 17.95
C ILE A 6 -6.99 -18.59 18.55
N ASP A 7 -7.30 -18.66 19.85
CA ASP A 7 -7.57 -19.93 20.53
C ASP A 7 -8.88 -20.57 20.04
N ARG A 8 -9.91 -19.77 19.77
CA ARG A 8 -11.15 -20.28 19.16
C ARG A 8 -10.93 -20.83 17.75
N ALA A 9 -10.13 -20.16 16.93
CA ALA A 9 -9.79 -20.63 15.58
C ALA A 9 -8.98 -21.94 15.62
N ARG A 10 -8.07 -22.09 16.59
CA ARG A 10 -7.34 -23.35 16.81
C ARG A 10 -8.28 -24.48 17.20
N GLN A 11 -9.24 -24.21 18.09
CA GLN A 11 -10.22 -25.20 18.54
C GLN A 11 -11.11 -25.68 17.38
N LEU A 12 -11.69 -24.74 16.61
CA LEU A 12 -12.52 -25.08 15.44
C LEU A 12 -11.75 -25.88 14.40
N ARG A 13 -10.47 -25.55 14.19
CA ARG A 13 -9.60 -26.32 13.29
C ARG A 13 -9.38 -27.74 13.79
N ALA A 14 -9.17 -27.94 15.10
CA ALA A 14 -9.00 -29.26 15.68
C ALA A 14 -10.27 -30.11 15.54
N GLU A 15 -11.43 -29.54 15.86
CA GLU A 15 -12.74 -30.20 15.72
C GLU A 15 -13.01 -30.60 14.25
N ALA A 16 -12.75 -29.69 13.30
CA ALA A 16 -12.91 -29.97 11.87
C ALA A 16 -11.96 -31.09 11.40
N TRP A 17 -10.73 -31.13 11.92
CA TRP A 17 -9.76 -32.15 11.58
C TRP A 17 -10.15 -33.54 12.10
N GLU A 18 -10.63 -33.62 13.35
CA GLU A 18 -11.17 -34.86 13.90
C GLU A 18 -12.36 -35.39 13.07
N ALA A 19 -13.25 -34.50 12.64
CA ALA A 19 -14.38 -34.86 11.79
C ALA A 19 -13.92 -35.45 10.43
N VAL A 20 -12.89 -34.86 9.81
CA VAL A 20 -12.30 -35.39 8.57
C VAL A 20 -11.70 -36.78 8.80
N GLN A 21 -10.96 -36.97 9.91
CA GLN A 21 -10.35 -38.25 10.23
C GLN A 21 -11.36 -39.37 10.49
N ALA A 22 -12.54 -39.02 11.01
CA ALA A 22 -13.64 -39.95 11.23
C ALA A 22 -14.37 -40.38 9.95
N THR A 23 -14.12 -39.73 8.81
CA THR A 23 -14.79 -40.10 7.55
C THR A 23 -14.31 -41.45 7.03
N SER A 24 -15.23 -42.23 6.45
CA SER A 24 -14.91 -43.52 5.83
C SER A 24 -13.89 -43.39 4.69
N ALA A 25 -13.91 -42.27 3.95
CA ALA A 25 -12.96 -41.96 2.89
C ALA A 25 -11.54 -41.80 3.44
N PHE A 26 -11.37 -41.04 4.53
CA PHE A 26 -10.05 -40.87 5.16
C PHE A 26 -9.53 -42.17 5.76
N VAL A 27 -10.40 -42.96 6.40
CA VAL A 27 -10.02 -44.28 6.94
C VAL A 27 -9.57 -45.24 5.83
N ALA A 28 -10.26 -45.26 4.69
CA ALA A 28 -9.88 -46.08 3.54
C ALA A 28 -8.54 -45.62 2.93
N PHE A 29 -8.36 -44.30 2.79
CA PHE A 29 -7.10 -43.71 2.32
C PHE A 29 -5.93 -44.05 3.25
N LYS A 30 -6.10 -43.90 4.57
CA LYS A 30 -5.05 -44.22 5.55
C LYS A 30 -4.64 -45.69 5.48
N LYS A 31 -5.60 -46.62 5.39
CA LYS A 31 -5.29 -48.05 5.21
C LYS A 31 -4.49 -48.33 3.94
N PHE A 32 -4.80 -47.63 2.86
CA PHE A 32 -4.03 -47.75 1.63
C PHE A 32 -2.61 -47.19 1.78
N ASP A 33 -2.47 -46.05 2.45
CA ASP A 33 -1.17 -45.42 2.73
C ASP A 33 -0.29 -46.31 3.63
N ASP A 34 -0.88 -46.92 4.67
CA ASP A 34 -0.19 -47.88 5.54
C ASP A 34 0.34 -49.08 4.73
N LEU A 35 -0.46 -49.60 3.78
CA LEU A 35 -0.02 -50.68 2.88
C LEU A 35 1.11 -50.24 1.95
N VAL A 36 1.09 -49.00 1.46
CA VAL A 36 2.18 -48.44 0.63
C VAL A 36 3.47 -48.37 1.44
N VAL A 37 3.40 -47.99 2.71
CA VAL A 37 4.54 -47.96 3.63
C VAL A 37 5.06 -49.38 3.91
N ASP A 38 4.18 -50.34 4.18
CA ASP A 38 4.56 -51.74 4.39
C ASP A 38 5.26 -52.35 3.17
N MET A 39 4.95 -51.87 1.96
CA MET A 39 5.62 -52.23 0.71
C MET A 39 6.95 -51.49 0.47
N GLY A 40 7.41 -50.67 1.42
CA GLY A 40 8.65 -49.89 1.33
C GLY A 40 8.52 -48.54 0.63
N GLY A 41 7.29 -48.06 0.41
CA GLY A 41 7.01 -46.71 -0.08
C GLY A 41 7.05 -45.65 1.03
N THR A 42 6.90 -44.37 0.66
CA THR A 42 6.80 -43.26 1.61
C THR A 42 5.35 -42.82 1.79
N THR A 43 4.95 -42.55 3.03
CA THR A 43 3.61 -42.07 3.37
C THR A 43 3.26 -40.76 2.65
N ALA A 44 2.08 -40.68 2.07
CA ALA A 44 1.52 -39.46 1.49
C ALA A 44 1.00 -38.49 2.57
N LEU A 45 0.79 -38.97 3.80
CA LEU A 45 0.43 -38.13 4.95
C LEU A 45 1.62 -37.34 5.48
N GLY A 46 2.84 -37.79 5.20
CA GLY A 46 4.11 -37.14 5.55
C GLY A 46 4.29 -36.95 7.07
N GLU A 47 5.46 -37.31 7.60
CA GLU A 47 5.94 -36.59 8.78
C GLU A 47 6.34 -35.19 8.33
N VAL A 48 5.35 -34.31 8.17
CA VAL A 48 5.63 -32.88 8.05
C VAL A 48 6.10 -32.48 9.44
N ASP A 49 7.41 -32.34 9.61
CA ASP A 49 7.94 -31.55 10.71
C ASP A 49 7.41 -30.12 10.50
N VAL A 50 6.25 -29.87 11.10
CA VAL A 50 5.52 -28.62 10.99
C VAL A 50 6.40 -27.49 11.50
N ALA A 51 7.29 -27.76 12.47
CA ALA A 51 8.22 -26.77 12.99
C ALA A 51 9.34 -26.44 11.98
N ALA A 52 9.91 -27.43 11.30
CA ALA A 52 10.91 -27.19 10.24
C ALA A 52 10.30 -26.49 9.02
N THR A 53 9.10 -26.92 8.61
CA THR A 53 8.39 -26.36 7.46
C THR A 53 7.89 -24.94 7.75
N TRP A 54 7.40 -24.68 8.97
CA TRP A 54 7.01 -23.34 9.40
C TRP A 54 8.22 -22.40 9.51
N LYS A 55 9.35 -22.87 10.06
CA LYS A 55 10.59 -22.08 10.10
C LYS A 55 11.09 -21.73 8.71
N ALA A 56 11.15 -22.70 7.79
CA ALA A 56 11.62 -22.46 6.42
C ALA A 56 10.69 -21.50 5.65
N THR A 57 9.37 -21.65 5.79
CA THR A 57 8.39 -20.75 5.15
C THR A 57 8.41 -19.36 5.78
N THR A 58 8.52 -19.26 7.11
CA THR A 58 8.63 -17.97 7.81
C THR A 58 9.93 -17.26 7.46
N GLN A 59 11.05 -17.99 7.42
CA GLN A 59 12.36 -17.44 7.02
C GLN A 59 12.31 -16.92 5.59
N ARG A 60 11.79 -17.68 4.62
CA ARG A 60 11.63 -17.25 3.23
C ARG A 60 10.67 -16.07 3.08
N ALA A 61 9.59 -16.03 3.86
CA ALA A 61 8.67 -14.91 3.88
C ALA A 61 9.34 -13.66 4.46
N MET A 62 10.10 -13.79 5.55
CA MET A 62 10.85 -12.68 6.15
C MET A 62 11.97 -12.20 5.23
N GLU A 63 12.69 -13.08 4.55
CA GLU A 63 13.70 -12.73 3.55
C GLU A 63 13.08 -12.06 2.32
N ALA A 64 11.91 -12.52 1.85
CA ALA A 64 11.18 -11.86 0.76
C ALA A 64 10.65 -10.47 1.17
N VAL A 65 10.21 -10.31 2.42
CA VAL A 65 9.80 -9.03 3.00
C VAL A 65 11.00 -8.11 3.17
N ALA A 66 12.12 -8.60 3.70
CA ALA A 66 13.36 -7.84 3.85
C ALA A 66 13.93 -7.42 2.49
N ARG A 67 13.86 -8.30 1.48
CA ARG A 67 14.25 -7.97 0.11
C ARG A 67 13.33 -6.89 -0.48
N ARG A 68 12.01 -7.01 -0.33
CA ARG A 68 11.05 -5.98 -0.74
C ARG A 68 11.26 -4.64 -0.02
N LEU A 69 11.60 -4.66 1.27
CA LEU A 69 11.92 -3.47 2.05
C LEU A 69 13.26 -2.83 1.62
N SER A 70 14.23 -3.64 1.19
CA SER A 70 15.49 -3.15 0.62
C SER A 70 15.34 -2.64 -0.82
N GLU A 71 14.36 -3.17 -1.56
CA GLU A 71 14.01 -2.81 -2.93
C GLU A 71 12.95 -1.69 -3.02
N THR A 72 12.37 -1.25 -1.90
CA THR A 72 11.57 -0.02 -1.85
C THR A 72 12.48 1.16 -2.17
N LYS A 73 12.57 1.45 -3.47
CA LYS A 73 13.07 2.68 -4.06
C LYS A 73 12.63 3.82 -3.17
N LYS A 74 13.58 4.51 -2.53
CA LYS A 74 13.28 5.69 -1.71
C LYS A 74 12.43 6.62 -2.56
N LEU A 75 11.19 6.85 -2.14
CA LEU A 75 10.30 7.75 -2.87
C LEU A 75 10.96 9.13 -2.91
N SER A 76 10.95 9.75 -4.08
CA SER A 76 11.32 11.16 -4.17
C SER A 76 10.39 11.98 -3.30
N GLN A 77 10.84 13.16 -2.87
CA GLN A 77 10.06 14.05 -2.01
C GLN A 77 8.69 14.38 -2.63
N ALA A 78 8.66 14.56 -3.96
CA ALA A 78 7.43 14.83 -4.69
C ALA A 78 6.54 13.59 -4.82
N GLU A 79 7.07 12.42 -5.14
CA GLU A 79 6.26 11.17 -5.16
C GLU A 79 5.65 10.86 -3.78
N ALA A 80 6.43 11.04 -2.71
CA ALA A 80 5.92 10.82 -1.35
C ALA A 80 4.82 11.83 -0.97
N ALA A 81 4.95 13.08 -1.39
CA ALA A 81 3.93 14.11 -1.19
C ALA A 81 2.66 13.83 -1.98
N GLU A 82 2.78 13.37 -3.23
CA GLU A 82 1.65 12.96 -4.06
C GLU A 82 0.87 11.82 -3.41
N VAL A 83 1.57 10.76 -3.00
CA VAL A 83 0.95 9.62 -2.31
C VAL A 83 0.27 10.07 -1.01
N ALA A 84 0.88 10.99 -0.25
CA ALA A 84 0.30 11.54 0.96
C ALA A 84 -1.01 12.30 0.69
N LEU A 85 -1.06 13.14 -0.35
CA LEU A 85 -2.26 13.89 -0.74
C LEU A 85 -3.37 12.97 -1.27
N MET A 86 -3.02 11.98 -2.11
CA MET A 86 -3.98 11.01 -2.64
C MET A 86 -4.63 10.16 -1.54
N GLN A 87 -3.87 9.80 -0.50
CA GLN A 87 -4.40 9.04 0.63
C GLN A 87 -5.26 9.89 1.56
N ARG A 88 -4.87 11.14 1.83
CA ARG A 88 -5.62 12.07 2.69
C ARG A 88 -6.90 12.57 2.02
N ARG A 89 -6.90 12.69 0.68
CA ARG A 89 -8.00 13.27 -0.10
C ARG A 89 -8.39 14.69 0.33
N GLU A 90 -7.44 15.45 0.88
CA GLU A 90 -7.64 16.84 1.31
C GLU A 90 -6.40 17.72 1.12
N PRO A 91 -6.58 19.02 0.76
CA PRO A 91 -5.51 20.00 0.77
C PRO A 91 -4.82 20.07 2.13
N THR A 92 -3.49 19.95 2.14
CA THR A 92 -2.73 19.74 3.38
C THR A 92 -1.70 20.86 3.60
N PRO A 93 -1.55 21.42 4.81
CA PRO A 93 -0.48 22.36 5.13
C PRO A 93 0.91 21.75 4.92
N ILE A 94 1.89 22.56 4.55
CA ILE A 94 3.24 22.08 4.22
C ILE A 94 3.90 21.28 5.36
N GLY A 95 3.68 21.65 6.63
CA GLY A 95 4.25 20.93 7.78
C GLY A 95 3.69 19.51 7.93
N LEU A 96 2.37 19.36 7.82
CA LEU A 96 1.72 18.03 7.88
C LEU A 96 2.06 17.18 6.65
N LEU A 97 2.21 17.83 5.49
CA LEU A 97 2.60 17.14 4.27
C LEU A 97 4.06 16.63 4.34
N LEU A 98 4.95 17.42 4.98
CA LEU A 98 6.33 17.04 5.25
C LEU A 98 6.41 15.80 6.14
N GLU A 99 5.69 15.79 7.26
CA GLU A 99 5.62 14.65 8.19
C GLU A 99 5.13 13.39 7.45
N ALA A 100 4.05 13.52 6.69
CA ALA A 100 3.50 12.42 5.90
C ALA A 100 4.50 11.90 4.83
N ALA A 101 5.28 12.78 4.21
CA ALA A 101 6.30 12.37 3.23
C ALA A 101 7.44 11.60 3.91
N ILE A 102 7.89 12.03 5.10
CA ILE A 102 8.94 11.35 5.87
C ILE A 102 8.49 9.96 6.33
N GLU A 103 7.24 9.83 6.82
CA GLU A 103 6.65 8.53 7.19
C GLU A 103 6.63 7.55 6.01
N ARG A 104 6.58 8.05 4.77
CA ARG A 104 6.59 7.26 3.53
C ARG A 104 8.01 6.99 3.01
N GLY A 105 9.04 7.34 3.79
CA GLY A 105 10.43 7.07 3.47
C GLY A 105 11.09 8.10 2.54
N ALA A 106 10.49 9.28 2.38
CA ALA A 106 11.15 10.38 1.68
C ALA A 106 12.36 10.87 2.47
N GLU A 107 13.49 11.02 1.79
CA GLU A 107 14.70 11.56 2.40
C GLU A 107 14.81 13.07 2.14
N ILE A 108 14.71 13.86 3.21
CA ILE A 108 14.75 15.33 3.16
C ILE A 108 15.97 15.80 3.94
N ARG A 109 17.02 16.18 3.22
CA ARG A 109 18.30 16.61 3.78
C ARG A 109 18.40 18.13 3.83
N GLY A 110 19.24 18.64 4.73
CA GLY A 110 19.63 20.07 4.80
C GLY A 110 19.32 20.70 6.15
N THR A 111 19.75 21.97 6.30
CA THR A 111 19.62 22.74 7.55
C THR A 111 18.18 23.13 7.87
N ASP A 112 17.36 23.37 6.84
CA ASP A 112 15.93 23.62 6.98
C ASP A 112 15.13 22.65 6.06
N PRO A 113 14.70 21.50 6.60
CA PRO A 113 13.95 20.50 5.84
C PRO A 113 12.64 21.03 5.26
N LEU A 114 11.97 21.95 5.97
CA LEU A 114 10.66 22.47 5.56
C LEU A 114 10.81 23.44 4.37
N ALA A 115 11.81 24.32 4.40
CA ALA A 115 12.11 25.18 3.26
C ALA A 115 12.54 24.38 2.02
N ASN A 116 13.38 23.35 2.21
CA ASN A 116 13.83 22.49 1.11
C ASN A 116 12.68 21.72 0.47
N PHE A 117 11.81 21.14 1.29
CA PHE A 117 10.63 20.42 0.83
C PHE A 117 9.66 21.34 0.09
N ARG A 118 9.38 22.51 0.64
CA ARG A 118 8.56 23.54 -0.03
C ARG A 118 9.15 23.93 -1.39
N SER A 119 10.46 24.16 -1.46
CA SER A 119 11.17 24.49 -2.69
C SER A 119 11.09 23.36 -3.73
N ALA A 120 11.18 22.11 -3.30
CA ALA A 120 11.02 20.94 -4.17
C ALA A 120 9.60 20.87 -4.76
N LEU A 121 8.55 21.00 -3.93
CA LEU A 121 7.17 20.96 -4.41
C LEU A 121 6.81 22.14 -5.31
N SER A 122 7.40 23.32 -5.07
CA SER A 122 7.13 24.51 -5.88
C SER A 122 7.70 24.41 -7.31
N LYS A 123 8.65 23.50 -7.54
CA LYS A 123 9.27 23.24 -8.85
C LYS A 123 8.59 22.10 -9.61
N ASP A 124 7.66 21.39 -8.98
CA ASP A 124 6.97 20.25 -9.56
C ASP A 124 5.57 20.68 -10.02
N ASP A 125 5.32 20.61 -11.33
CA ASP A 125 4.10 21.10 -11.97
C ASP A 125 2.82 20.36 -11.54
N ARG A 126 2.97 19.22 -10.84
CA ARG A 126 1.84 18.45 -10.30
C ARG A 126 1.21 19.10 -9.08
N PHE A 127 1.90 20.03 -8.41
CA PHE A 127 1.44 20.63 -7.17
C PHE A 127 1.05 22.09 -7.35
N TYR A 128 0.05 22.52 -6.58
CA TYR A 128 -0.29 23.94 -6.47
C TYR A 128 -0.76 24.29 -5.06
N VAL A 129 -0.82 25.59 -4.79
CA VAL A 129 -1.15 26.12 -3.46
C VAL A 129 -2.55 26.71 -3.44
N LEU A 130 -3.40 26.18 -2.56
CA LEU A 130 -4.69 26.74 -2.17
C LEU A 130 -4.51 27.65 -0.95
N ARG A 131 -5.28 28.75 -0.91
CA ARG A 131 -5.27 29.70 0.21
C ARG A 131 -6.59 29.67 0.95
N ARG A 132 -6.55 29.47 2.26
CA ARG A 132 -7.74 29.50 3.13
C ARG A 132 -7.35 30.03 4.50
N ASN A 133 -8.14 30.95 5.06
CA ASN A 133 -7.92 31.50 6.42
C ASN A 133 -6.48 31.99 6.64
N ASN A 134 -5.89 32.69 5.66
CA ASN A 134 -4.51 33.18 5.69
C ASN A 134 -3.43 32.09 5.81
N MET A 135 -3.77 30.84 5.47
CA MET A 135 -2.86 29.70 5.45
C MET A 135 -2.74 29.12 4.04
N HIS A 136 -1.58 28.51 3.76
CA HIS A 136 -1.26 27.84 2.51
C HIS A 136 -1.42 26.32 2.63
N PHE A 137 -2.18 25.75 1.71
CA PHE A 137 -2.45 24.31 1.61
C PHE A 137 -1.99 23.82 0.25
N TRP A 138 -1.39 22.64 0.20
CA TRP A 138 -0.90 22.04 -1.04
C TRP A 138 -1.90 21.03 -1.58
N TRP A 139 -2.10 21.03 -2.89
CA TRP A 139 -2.99 20.11 -3.60
C TRP A 139 -2.42 19.69 -4.97
N LEU A 140 -3.04 18.67 -5.58
CA LEU A 140 -2.62 18.08 -6.85
C LEU A 140 -3.37 18.72 -8.03
N LYS A 141 -2.62 19.17 -9.04
CA LYS A 141 -3.16 19.74 -10.27
C LYS A 141 -3.87 18.64 -11.07
N GLY A 142 -5.09 18.91 -11.53
CA GLY A 142 -5.92 17.95 -12.27
C GLY A 142 -6.82 17.08 -11.40
N GLU A 143 -6.59 17.02 -10.09
CA GLU A 143 -7.50 16.36 -9.15
C GLU A 143 -8.63 17.29 -8.73
N GLN A 144 -9.83 16.73 -8.55
CA GLN A 144 -10.98 17.51 -8.09
C GLN A 144 -10.73 17.98 -6.66
N VAL A 145 -10.77 19.30 -6.46
CA VAL A 145 -10.71 19.89 -5.13
C VAL A 145 -11.91 19.39 -4.32
N PRO A 146 -11.73 18.93 -3.07
CA PRO A 146 -12.86 18.45 -2.27
C PRO A 146 -13.92 19.55 -2.07
N PRO A 147 -15.23 19.21 -2.02
CA PRO A 147 -16.29 20.22 -1.95
C PRO A 147 -16.17 21.22 -0.79
N ALA A 148 -15.58 20.80 0.33
CA ALA A 148 -15.31 21.64 1.49
C ALA A 148 -14.31 22.78 1.22
N TRP A 149 -13.64 22.77 0.06
CA TRP A 149 -12.58 23.69 -0.34
C TRP A 149 -12.93 24.56 -1.55
N HIS A 150 -14.10 24.38 -2.19
CA HIS A 150 -14.54 25.21 -3.33
C HIS A 150 -14.75 26.70 -2.99
N ASN A 151 -14.91 27.04 -1.71
CA ASN A 151 -15.02 28.43 -1.23
C ASN A 151 -13.71 28.97 -0.65
N ALA A 152 -12.61 28.21 -0.73
CA ALA A 152 -11.29 28.79 -0.54
C ALA A 152 -11.09 29.80 -1.67
N SER A 153 -10.47 30.95 -1.38
CA SER A 153 -10.30 32.02 -2.37
C SER A 153 -9.44 31.50 -3.54
N ASP A 154 -10.12 31.01 -4.57
CA ASP A 154 -9.58 30.44 -5.80
C ASP A 154 -9.00 31.56 -6.66
N GLU A 155 -7.81 32.06 -6.30
CA GLU A 155 -6.90 32.58 -7.31
C GLU A 155 -6.27 31.38 -8.02
N TYR A 156 -7.01 30.80 -8.98
CA TYR A 156 -6.40 29.95 -9.99
C TYR A 156 -5.26 30.76 -10.65
N PRO A 157 -4.02 30.24 -10.74
CA PRO A 157 -3.02 30.86 -11.59
C PRO A 157 -3.58 30.84 -13.02
N LYS A 158 -3.80 32.03 -13.60
CA LYS A 158 -4.46 32.26 -14.90
C LYS A 158 -3.72 31.68 -16.11
N ASP A 159 -2.63 30.93 -15.90
CA ASP A 159 -1.72 30.50 -16.96
C ASP A 159 -1.94 29.04 -17.41
N VAL A 160 -3.05 28.40 -16.99
CA VAL A 160 -3.48 27.11 -17.57
C VAL A 160 -4.63 27.39 -18.54
N ILE A 161 -4.31 28.06 -19.63
CA ILE A 161 -5.19 28.13 -20.81
C ILE A 161 -5.19 26.71 -21.39
N GLU A 162 -6.37 26.09 -21.41
CA GLU A 162 -6.64 24.90 -22.20
C GLU A 162 -6.26 25.17 -23.66
N ASP A 163 -5.11 24.67 -24.08
CA ASP A 163 -4.77 24.56 -25.51
C ASP A 163 -5.59 23.39 -26.07
N ARG A 164 -6.90 23.62 -26.24
CA ARG A 164 -7.73 22.78 -27.09
C ARG A 164 -7.43 23.19 -28.53
N PRO A 165 -6.97 22.28 -29.40
CA PRO A 165 -6.82 22.57 -30.81
C PRO A 165 -8.23 22.70 -31.41
N ASN A 166 -8.65 23.94 -31.66
CA ASN A 166 -9.86 24.21 -32.43
C ASN A 166 -9.49 24.10 -33.92
N GLY A 167 -9.55 22.89 -34.45
CA GLY A 167 -9.61 22.66 -35.89
C GLY A 167 -10.97 23.13 -36.43
N GLY A 168 -10.97 23.79 -37.58
CA GLY A 168 -12.22 24.11 -38.28
C GLY A 168 -12.10 25.28 -39.25
N GLU A 169 -11.65 24.92 -40.46
CA GLU A 169 -11.75 25.60 -41.75
C GLU A 169 -12.83 26.69 -41.91
N ALA A 170 -12.46 27.79 -42.58
CA ALA A 170 -13.29 28.42 -43.61
C ALA A 170 -12.42 29.37 -44.47
N GLU A 171 -11.87 28.83 -45.56
CA GLU A 171 -11.48 29.64 -46.72
C GLU A 171 -12.76 30.17 -47.39
N ALA A 172 -12.87 31.48 -47.51
CA ALA A 172 -13.63 32.14 -48.56
C ALA A 172 -13.14 33.59 -48.67
N THR A 173 -12.35 33.89 -49.70
CA THR A 173 -12.62 34.93 -50.74
C THR A 173 -11.39 35.08 -51.61
#